data_AF-B5D2H1-F1
#
_entry.id   AF-B5D2H1-F1
#
_cell.length_a   1.000
_cell.length_b   1.000
_cell.length_c   1.000
_cell.angle_alpha   90.00
_cell.angle_beta   90.00
_cell.angle_gamma   90.00
#
_symmetry.space_group_name_H-M   'P 1'
#
loop_
_entity.id
_entity.type
_entity.pdbx_description
1 polymer ?
#
loop_
_entity_poly.entity_id
_entity_poly.type
_entity_poly.pdbx_seq_one_letter_code
_entity_poly.pdbx_strand_id
1 'polypeptide(L)'
;MKKQIFYMTFIALLSGCNCYKGNILQIEEQGSFAVGGTVLTDSLGHKYHGDHAYVFYQKPVDARKYPLVFAHGVGQFSKTWETTPDGREGFQNIFLRKGFSTYLVDQPRRGNAGRSTEAVTLEPVFDEEEWFGKSSVSCPLKPSDSAPLKHSTMPP
;
A
#
# COMPACT_ATOMS: atom_id res chain seq x y z
N MET A 1 -6.77 27.46 58.18
CA MET A 1 -5.55 27.11 57.40
C MET A 1 -5.53 25.67 56.90
N LYS A 2 -5.90 24.66 57.71
CA LYS A 2 -5.93 23.23 57.27
C LYS A 2 -6.89 22.91 56.10
N LYS A 3 -8.02 23.62 55.98
CA LYS A 3 -8.96 23.49 54.84
C LYS A 3 -8.37 24.01 53.52
N GLN A 4 -7.59 25.09 53.56
CA GLN A 4 -6.93 25.68 52.39
C GLN A 4 -5.80 24.77 51.85
N ILE A 5 -5.10 24.08 52.76
CA ILE A 5 -4.09 23.09 52.40
C ILE A 5 -4.73 21.90 51.66
N PHE A 6 -5.92 21.45 52.09
CA PHE A 6 -6.66 20.36 51.43
C PHE A 6 -7.14 20.70 50.01
N TYR A 7 -7.55 21.95 49.76
CA TYR A 7 -7.95 22.38 48.42
C TYR A 7 -6.76 22.48 47.45
N MET A 8 -5.59 22.92 47.93
CA MET A 8 -4.38 23.02 47.11
C MET A 8 -3.82 21.64 46.69
N THR A 9 -3.92 20.62 47.55
CA THR A 9 -3.55 19.24 47.17
C THR A 9 -4.52 18.61 46.18
N PHE A 10 -5.81 18.97 46.21
CA PHE A 10 -6.81 18.42 45.28
C PHE A 10 -6.66 18.99 43.85
N ILE A 11 -6.24 20.25 43.71
CA ILE A 11 -5.98 20.89 42.40
C ILE A 11 -4.69 20.33 41.76
N ALA A 12 -3.67 20.00 42.56
CA ALA A 12 -2.43 19.41 42.07
C ALA A 12 -2.62 18.00 41.46
N LEU A 13 -3.61 17.24 41.93
CA LEU A 13 -3.96 15.90 41.42
C LEU A 13 -4.71 15.92 40.07
N LEU A 14 -5.27 17.06 39.66
CA LEU A 14 -5.95 17.22 38.36
C LEU A 14 -5.02 17.60 37.20
N SER A 15 -3.75 17.92 37.49
CA SER A 15 -2.77 18.39 36.48
C SER A 15 -1.89 17.28 35.87
N GLY A 16 -2.27 16.01 36.02
CA GLY A 16 -1.39 14.86 35.80
C GLY A 16 -1.80 13.88 34.70
N CYS A 17 -2.47 14.32 33.63
CA CYS A 17 -2.62 13.50 32.42
C CYS A 17 -2.26 14.33 31.19
N ASN A 18 -0.97 14.61 31.00
CA ASN A 18 -0.47 14.86 29.66
C ASN A 18 -0.50 13.50 28.95
N CYS A 19 -1.63 13.16 28.36
CA CYS A 19 -1.68 12.07 27.38
C CYS A 19 -0.66 12.45 26.32
N TYR A 20 0.43 11.70 26.22
CA TYR A 20 1.35 11.81 25.10
C TYR A 20 0.52 11.62 23.83
N LYS A 21 0.13 12.72 23.17
CA LYS A 21 -0.26 12.71 21.77
C LYS A 21 1.02 12.47 20.97
N GLY A 22 1.62 11.31 21.17
CA GLY A 22 2.56 10.76 20.22
C GLY A 22 1.86 10.63 18.87
N ASN A 23 2.64 10.37 17.83
CA ASN A 23 2.15 10.18 16.47
C ASN A 23 1.40 8.83 16.32
N ILE A 24 0.45 8.55 17.21
CA ILE A 24 -0.32 7.31 17.33
C ILE A 24 -1.43 7.34 16.28
N LEU A 25 -1.57 6.25 15.53
CA LEU A 25 -2.71 6.04 14.64
C LEU A 25 -3.85 5.43 15.44
N GLN A 26 -4.92 6.17 15.64
CA GLN A 26 -6.15 5.67 16.27
C GLN A 26 -7.07 5.12 15.19
N ILE A 27 -7.19 3.80 15.14
CA ILE A 27 -7.95 3.07 14.14
C ILE A 27 -9.25 2.60 14.80
N GLU A 28 -10.38 3.02 14.24
CA GLU A 28 -11.70 2.58 14.70
C GLU A 28 -12.00 1.17 14.15
N GLU A 29 -11.68 0.93 12.88
CA GLU A 29 -11.94 -0.33 12.19
C GLU A 29 -10.85 -0.62 11.17
N GLN A 30 -10.47 -1.89 11.03
CA GLN A 30 -9.59 -2.35 9.96
C GLN A 30 -9.92 -3.78 9.57
N GLY A 31 -9.65 -4.12 8.33
CA GLY A 31 -9.86 -5.48 7.84
C GLY A 31 -9.46 -5.63 6.38
N SER A 32 -9.85 -6.76 5.81
CA SER A 32 -9.69 -7.00 4.39
C SER A 32 -10.83 -7.82 3.82
N PHE A 33 -11.05 -7.70 2.52
CA PHE A 33 -12.05 -8.46 1.79
C PHE A 33 -11.68 -8.58 0.31
N ALA A 34 -12.24 -9.59 -0.35
CA ALA A 34 -12.23 -9.70 -1.80
C ALA A 34 -13.45 -9.00 -2.40
N VAL A 35 -13.33 -8.38 -3.57
CA VAL A 35 -14.42 -7.69 -4.26
C VAL A 35 -14.38 -7.93 -5.77
N GLY A 36 -15.56 -8.03 -6.38
CA GLY A 36 -15.71 -8.36 -7.79
C GLY A 36 -15.37 -9.81 -8.10
N GLY A 37 -14.74 -10.04 -9.25
CA GLY A 37 -14.39 -11.37 -9.73
C GLY A 37 -15.48 -12.07 -10.54
N THR A 38 -15.13 -13.25 -11.03
CA THR A 38 -15.99 -14.12 -11.84
C THR A 38 -15.95 -15.54 -11.33
N VAL A 39 -16.95 -16.34 -11.72
CA VAL A 39 -17.09 -17.74 -11.34
C VAL A 39 -17.15 -18.59 -12.59
N LEU A 40 -16.10 -19.38 -12.83
CA LEU A 40 -16.12 -20.41 -13.87
C LEU A 40 -16.87 -21.64 -13.37
N THR A 41 -17.47 -22.37 -14.31
CA THR A 41 -18.14 -23.64 -14.04
C THR A 41 -17.61 -24.69 -15.02
N ASP A 42 -17.18 -25.84 -14.53
CA ASP A 42 -16.75 -26.94 -15.39
C ASP A 42 -17.95 -27.77 -15.92
N SER A 43 -17.68 -28.76 -16.77
CA SER A 43 -18.70 -29.65 -17.33
C SER A 43 -19.41 -30.52 -16.28
N LEU A 44 -18.86 -30.64 -15.08
CA LEU A 44 -19.40 -31.41 -13.96
C LEU A 44 -20.16 -30.52 -12.96
N GLY A 45 -20.17 -29.20 -13.16
CA GLY A 45 -20.83 -28.22 -12.31
C GLY A 45 -19.97 -27.66 -11.16
N HIS A 46 -18.69 -28.05 -11.04
CA HIS A 46 -17.80 -27.47 -10.02
C HIS A 46 -17.52 -26.00 -10.31
N LYS A 47 -17.33 -25.21 -9.25
CA LYS A 47 -17.16 -23.75 -9.33
C LYS A 47 -15.72 -23.35 -9.06
N TYR A 48 -15.21 -22.41 -9.84
CA TYR A 48 -13.93 -21.75 -9.61
C TYR A 48 -14.13 -20.25 -9.51
N HIS A 49 -13.93 -19.69 -8.33
CA HIS A 49 -14.02 -18.25 -8.07
C HIS A 49 -12.63 -17.62 -8.28
N GLY A 50 -12.52 -16.63 -9.16
CA GLY A 50 -11.24 -15.98 -9.50
C GLY A 50 -11.43 -14.54 -10.01
N ASP A 51 -10.32 -13.89 -10.34
CA ASP A 51 -10.27 -12.51 -10.86
C ASP A 51 -10.91 -11.45 -9.95
N HIS A 52 -10.99 -11.73 -8.64
CA HIS A 52 -11.36 -10.73 -7.65
C HIS A 52 -10.21 -9.73 -7.45
N ALA A 53 -10.53 -8.51 -7.02
CA ALA A 53 -9.55 -7.64 -6.38
C ALA A 53 -9.46 -7.97 -4.88
N TYR A 54 -8.31 -7.73 -4.26
CA TYR A 54 -8.13 -7.79 -2.82
C TYR A 54 -8.06 -6.36 -2.27
N VAL A 55 -8.71 -6.12 -1.14
CA VAL A 55 -8.75 -4.81 -0.50
C VAL A 55 -8.34 -4.94 0.96
N PHE A 56 -7.34 -4.20 1.39
CA PHE A 56 -7.07 -3.92 2.80
C PHE A 56 -7.54 -2.51 3.12
N TYR A 57 -8.28 -2.34 4.23
CA TYR A 57 -8.80 -1.03 4.61
C TYR A 57 -8.53 -0.70 6.08
N GLN A 58 -8.41 0.60 6.34
CA GLN A 58 -8.35 1.17 7.69
C GLN A 58 -9.21 2.42 7.75
N LYS A 59 -10.04 2.51 8.79
CA LYS A 59 -10.89 3.66 9.11
C LYS A 59 -10.38 4.30 10.41
N PRO A 60 -9.96 5.57 10.39
CA PRO A 60 -9.53 6.26 11.59
C PRO A 60 -10.74 6.69 12.42
N VAL A 61 -10.53 6.96 13.71
CA VAL A 61 -11.53 7.67 14.53
C VAL A 61 -11.83 9.04 13.90
N ASP A 62 -13.09 9.48 13.95
CA ASP A 62 -13.57 10.73 13.34
C ASP A 62 -13.26 10.85 11.84
N ALA A 63 -13.39 9.74 11.12
CA ALA A 63 -13.12 9.67 9.68
C ALA A 63 -13.90 10.71 8.87
N ARG A 64 -13.21 11.30 7.89
CA ARG A 64 -13.81 12.14 6.85
C ARG A 64 -14.87 11.35 6.08
N LYS A 65 -15.85 12.08 5.56
CA LYS A 65 -16.98 11.52 4.82
C LYS A 65 -16.57 10.67 3.61
N TYR A 66 -15.53 11.06 2.89
CA TYR A 66 -15.12 10.39 1.65
C TYR A 66 -13.80 9.62 1.86
N PRO A 67 -13.77 8.31 1.56
CA PRO A 67 -12.55 7.50 1.65
C PRO A 67 -11.62 7.75 0.45
N LEU A 68 -10.37 7.31 0.57
CA LEU A 68 -9.40 7.25 -0.52
C LEU A 68 -9.18 5.80 -0.93
N VAL A 69 -9.38 5.51 -2.21
CA VAL A 69 -9.10 4.21 -2.83
C VAL A 69 -7.85 4.32 -3.67
N PHE A 70 -6.86 3.48 -3.37
CA PHE A 70 -5.55 3.52 -4.02
C PHE A 70 -5.41 2.37 -5.00
N ALA A 71 -5.20 2.70 -6.28
CA ALA A 71 -4.95 1.75 -7.36
C ALA A 71 -3.49 1.87 -7.82
N HIS A 72 -2.75 0.77 -7.76
CA HIS A 72 -1.34 0.72 -8.16
C HIS A 72 -1.18 0.61 -9.69
N GLY A 73 0.04 0.80 -10.18
CA GLY A 73 0.40 0.66 -11.59
C GLY A 73 0.84 -0.76 -11.99
N VAL A 74 1.34 -0.89 -13.21
CA VAL A 74 1.89 -2.15 -13.75
C VAL A 74 3.10 -2.63 -12.93
N GLY A 75 3.25 -3.96 -12.80
CA GLY A 75 4.38 -4.57 -12.09
C GLY A 75 4.31 -4.50 -10.56
N GLN A 76 3.46 -3.64 -10.01
CA GLN A 76 3.36 -3.35 -8.59
C GLN A 76 2.09 -3.93 -7.96
N PHE A 77 1.91 -3.69 -6.66
CA PHE A 77 0.73 -4.06 -5.86
C PHE A 77 0.55 -3.02 -4.72
N SER A 78 -0.29 -3.28 -3.71
CA SER A 78 -0.60 -2.37 -2.59
C SER A 78 0.63 -1.67 -2.00
N LYS A 79 1.78 -2.36 -1.99
CA LYS A 79 3.07 -1.87 -1.50
C LYS A 79 3.49 -0.50 -2.03
N THR A 80 3.01 -0.10 -3.21
CA THR A 80 3.21 1.26 -3.76
C THR A 80 2.83 2.37 -2.77
N TRP A 81 1.83 2.15 -1.92
CA TRP A 81 1.25 3.17 -1.04
C TRP A 81 1.57 2.98 0.43
N GLU A 82 2.22 1.86 0.78
CA GLU A 82 2.64 1.52 2.14
C GLU A 82 4.00 2.18 2.46
N THR A 83 4.78 1.64 3.40
CA THR A 83 6.14 2.16 3.71
C THR A 83 6.99 2.31 2.45
N THR A 84 7.57 3.48 2.29
CA THR A 84 8.50 3.82 1.19
C THR A 84 9.73 2.91 1.18
N PRO A 85 10.44 2.77 0.04
CA PRO A 85 11.64 1.92 -0.04
C PRO A 85 12.75 2.32 0.94
N ASP A 86 12.84 3.60 1.29
CA ASP A 86 13.81 4.13 2.27
C ASP A 86 13.30 4.11 3.72
N GLY A 87 12.14 3.49 3.99
CA GLY A 87 11.64 3.23 5.34
C GLY A 87 10.75 4.31 5.94
N ARG A 88 10.50 5.43 5.25
CA ARG A 88 9.53 6.46 5.68
C ARG A 88 8.09 5.98 5.50
N GLU A 89 7.15 6.61 6.20
CA GLU A 89 5.71 6.41 6.00
C GLU A 89 5.30 6.74 4.56
N GLY A 90 4.45 5.90 3.96
CA GLY A 90 3.78 6.18 2.70
C GLY A 90 2.37 6.72 2.87
N PHE A 91 1.65 6.76 1.76
CA PHE A 91 0.33 7.38 1.66
C PHE A 91 -0.72 6.71 2.54
N GLN A 92 -0.65 5.40 2.76
CA GLN A 92 -1.52 4.69 3.70
C GLN A 92 -1.55 5.38 5.07
N ASN A 93 -0.39 5.47 5.73
CA ASN A 93 -0.30 6.04 7.07
C ASN A 93 -0.49 7.56 7.06
N ILE A 94 0.05 8.25 6.05
CA ILE A 94 -0.04 9.72 5.94
C ILE A 94 -1.51 10.16 5.82
N PHE A 95 -2.31 9.51 4.96
CA PHE A 95 -3.70 9.88 4.76
C PHE A 95 -4.62 9.36 5.87
N LEU A 96 -4.32 8.18 6.43
CA LEU A 96 -5.02 7.69 7.62
C LEU A 96 -4.91 8.68 8.78
N ARG A 97 -3.70 9.21 9.02
CA ARG A 97 -3.44 10.24 10.02
C ARG A 97 -4.13 11.57 9.73
N LYS A 98 -4.40 11.87 8.46
CA LYS A 98 -5.17 13.05 8.02
C LYS A 98 -6.69 12.86 8.10
N GLY A 99 -7.13 11.74 8.68
CA GLY A 99 -8.53 11.42 8.93
C GLY A 99 -9.25 10.80 7.73
N PHE A 100 -8.54 10.32 6.70
CA PHE A 100 -9.18 9.60 5.60
C PHE A 100 -9.20 8.11 5.89
N SER A 101 -10.35 7.46 5.66
CA SER A 101 -10.34 6.00 5.50
C SER A 101 -9.57 5.65 4.24
N THR A 102 -8.66 4.69 4.34
CA THR A 102 -7.81 4.25 3.24
C THR A 102 -8.19 2.85 2.82
N TYR A 103 -8.24 2.62 1.50
CA TYR A 103 -8.53 1.33 0.88
C TYR A 103 -7.43 1.04 -0.14
N LEU A 104 -6.48 0.19 0.23
CA LEU A 104 -5.39 -0.24 -0.65
C LEU A 104 -5.87 -1.47 -1.41
N VAL A 105 -5.81 -1.40 -2.73
CA VAL A 105 -6.35 -2.43 -3.62
C VAL A 105 -5.22 -3.12 -4.36
N ASP A 106 -5.19 -4.45 -4.29
CA ASP A 106 -4.49 -5.28 -5.28
C ASP A 106 -5.47 -5.58 -6.41
N GLN A 107 -5.16 -5.13 -7.62
CA GLN A 107 -5.99 -5.38 -8.79
C GLN A 107 -6.05 -6.89 -9.12
N PRO A 108 -7.07 -7.37 -9.85
CA PRO A 108 -7.18 -8.78 -10.22
C PRO A 108 -5.88 -9.34 -10.81
N ARG A 109 -5.55 -10.57 -10.40
CA ARG A 109 -4.38 -11.34 -10.87
C ARG A 109 -3.03 -10.77 -10.40
N ARG A 110 -3.01 -9.97 -9.34
CA ARG A 110 -1.79 -9.35 -8.78
C ARG A 110 -1.76 -9.49 -7.26
N GLY A 111 -0.58 -9.69 -6.68
CA GLY A 111 -0.40 -9.71 -5.23
C GLY A 111 -1.32 -10.73 -4.54
N ASN A 112 -2.05 -10.29 -3.52
CA ASN A 112 -3.01 -11.12 -2.79
C ASN A 112 -4.23 -11.52 -3.65
N ALA A 113 -4.47 -10.82 -4.75
CA ALA A 113 -5.50 -11.13 -5.75
C ALA A 113 -5.01 -12.06 -6.87
N GLY A 114 -3.98 -12.89 -6.61
CA GLY A 114 -3.33 -13.75 -7.60
C GLY A 114 -4.18 -14.91 -8.15
N ARG A 115 -5.39 -15.16 -7.62
CA ARG A 115 -6.25 -16.26 -8.08
C ARG A 115 -6.94 -15.91 -9.41
N SER A 116 -6.23 -16.14 -10.50
CA SER A 116 -6.70 -15.87 -11.86
C SER A 116 -7.65 -16.94 -12.39
N THR A 117 -8.55 -16.55 -13.30
CA THR A 117 -9.33 -17.49 -14.12
C THR A 117 -8.64 -17.89 -15.43
N GLU A 118 -7.48 -17.30 -15.75
CA GLU A 118 -6.68 -17.61 -16.91
C GLU A 118 -5.42 -18.37 -16.53
N ALA A 119 -5.01 -19.31 -17.38
CA ALA A 119 -3.73 -19.97 -17.26
C ALA A 119 -2.59 -19.01 -17.66
N VAL A 120 -1.53 -18.96 -16.86
CA VAL A 120 -0.36 -18.12 -17.13
C VAL A 120 0.92 -18.88 -16.77
N THR A 121 1.94 -18.73 -17.61
CA THR A 121 3.32 -19.14 -17.31
C THR A 121 4.11 -17.92 -16.87
N LEU A 122 4.79 -18.01 -15.73
CA LEU A 122 5.58 -16.92 -15.16
C LEU A 122 7.05 -17.29 -15.21
N GLU A 123 7.81 -16.57 -16.03
CA GLU A 123 9.26 -16.72 -16.14
C GLU A 123 9.96 -15.47 -15.56
N PRO A 124 11.04 -15.63 -14.78
CA PRO A 124 11.86 -14.50 -14.38
C PRO A 124 12.43 -13.76 -15.60
N VAL A 125 12.34 -12.43 -15.60
CA VAL A 125 12.96 -11.56 -16.61
C VAL A 125 14.00 -10.71 -15.90
N PHE A 126 15.21 -10.64 -16.47
CA PHE A 126 16.32 -9.86 -15.93
C PHE A 126 16.30 -8.44 -16.50
N ASP A 127 15.30 -7.63 -16.12
CA ASP A 127 15.06 -6.28 -16.63
C ASP A 127 15.04 -5.19 -15.54
N GLU A 128 15.61 -5.47 -14.35
CA GLU A 128 15.59 -4.55 -13.21
C GLU A 128 16.23 -3.19 -13.52
N GLU A 129 17.34 -3.15 -14.27
CA GLU A 129 18.01 -1.92 -14.70
C GLU A 129 17.14 -1.08 -15.65
N GLU A 130 16.32 -1.74 -16.49
CA GLU A 130 15.37 -1.05 -17.37
C GLU A 130 14.27 -0.39 -16.53
N TRP A 131 13.75 -1.08 -15.51
CA TRP A 131 12.77 -0.51 -14.58
C TRP A 131 13.34 0.65 -13.77
N PHE A 132 14.61 0.57 -13.36
CA PHE A 132 15.31 1.69 -12.71
C PHE A 132 15.37 2.90 -13.65
N GLY A 133 15.75 2.70 -14.91
CA GLY A 133 15.80 3.75 -15.93
C GLY A 133 14.43 4.40 -16.19
N LYS A 134 13.36 3.60 -16.28
CA LYS A 134 11.98 4.09 -16.48
C LYS A 134 11.43 4.88 -15.30
N SER A 135 11.77 4.47 -14.08
CA SER A 135 11.22 5.04 -12.84
C SER A 135 12.01 6.25 -12.35
N SER A 136 13.28 6.33 -12.72
CA SER A 136 14.10 7.50 -12.48
C SER A 136 13.67 8.61 -13.45
N VAL A 137 13.23 9.75 -12.92
CA VAL A 137 13.06 10.95 -13.74
C VAL A 137 14.46 11.44 -14.12
N SER A 138 15.05 10.86 -15.16
CA SER A 138 16.12 11.54 -15.86
C SER A 138 15.45 12.68 -16.64
N CYS A 139 15.70 13.92 -16.21
CA CYS A 139 15.61 15.05 -17.13
C CYS A 139 16.41 14.63 -18.38
N PRO A 140 15.88 14.73 -19.60
CA PRO A 140 16.56 14.19 -20.76
C PRO A 140 17.84 15.00 -21.01
N LEU A 141 18.96 14.55 -20.44
CA LEU A 141 20.24 14.78 -21.05
C LEU A 141 20.21 13.94 -22.32
N LYS A 142 19.99 14.64 -23.43
CA LYS A 142 20.07 14.15 -24.80
C LYS A 142 21.22 13.12 -24.88
N PRO A 143 20.98 11.87 -25.30
CA PRO A 143 22.06 10.92 -25.48
C PRO A 143 23.00 11.48 -26.56
N SER A 144 24.28 11.69 -26.22
CA SER A 144 25.32 11.76 -27.25
C SER A 144 25.48 10.35 -27.81
N ASP A 145 25.37 10.23 -29.13
CA ASP A 145 25.48 8.98 -29.86
C ASP A 145 26.73 8.18 -29.46
N SER A 146 26.55 7.09 -28.73
CA SER A 146 27.53 6.01 -28.67
C SER A 146 26.80 4.67 -28.65
N ALA A 147 26.65 4.11 -29.85
CA ALA A 147 26.18 2.75 -30.06
C ALA A 147 27.11 1.75 -29.34
N PRO A 148 26.58 0.69 -28.70
CA PRO A 148 27.43 -0.36 -28.15
C PRO A 148 28.00 -1.23 -29.28
N LEU A 149 29.33 -1.39 -29.24
CA LEU A 149 30.08 -2.34 -30.07
C LEU A 149 29.52 -3.76 -29.90
N LYS A 150 29.01 -4.34 -30.99
CA LYS A 150 28.68 -5.76 -31.06
C LYS A 150 29.97 -6.58 -30.93
N HIS A 151 30.16 -7.26 -29.80
CA HIS A 151 31.17 -8.30 -29.72
C HIS A 151 30.57 -9.58 -30.33
N SER A 152 30.91 -9.86 -31.59
CA SER A 152 30.57 -11.15 -32.21
C SER A 152 31.53 -12.22 -31.69
N THR A 153 31.03 -13.23 -31.00
CA THR A 153 31.72 -14.49 -30.81
C THR A 153 31.43 -15.39 -32.01
N MET A 154 32.48 -15.81 -32.73
CA MET A 154 32.41 -16.88 -33.73
C MET A 154 32.33 -18.25 -33.03
N PRO A 155 31.57 -19.22 -33.54
CA PRO A 155 31.66 -20.60 -33.10
C PRO A 155 32.85 -21.32 -33.78
N PRO A 156 33.37 -22.41 -33.18
CA PRO A 156 34.44 -23.22 -33.76
C PRO A 156 34.00 -24.00 -35.00
#